data_AF-A0A2W4VA44-F1
#
_entry.id   AF-A0A2W4VA44-F1
#
_cell.length_a   1.000
_cell.length_b   1.000
_cell.length_c   1.000
_cell.angle_alpha   90.00
_cell.angle_beta   90.00
_cell.angle_gamma   90.00
#
_symmetry.space_group_name_H-M   'P 1'
#
loop_
_entity.id
_entity.type
_entity.pdbx_description
1 polymer ?
#
loop_
_entity_poly.entity_id
_entity_poly.type
_entity_poly.pdbx_seq_one_letter_code
_entity_poly.pdbx_strand_id
1 'polypeptide(L)'
;MYLDYLANHKALVPEVAGLLYGHWSDLFQAGHISKQALTALLTERAVTHQLPLTLVALDKGALAGTGSIELGESGTKLRVPAELTTDSDLG
;
A
#
# COMPACT_ATOMS: atom_id res chain seq x y z
N MET A 1 16.91 1.45 13.83
CA MET A 1 15.98 1.55 12.69
C MET A 1 16.73 1.63 11.36
N TYR A 2 16.32 0.83 10.37
CA TYR A 2 16.77 0.94 8.97
C TYR A 2 15.58 0.73 8.01
N LEU A 3 15.72 1.20 6.77
CA LEU A 3 14.77 0.98 5.68
C LEU A 3 15.31 -0.08 4.72
N ASP A 4 14.43 -0.94 4.23
CA ASP A 4 14.75 -1.94 3.21
C ASP A 4 13.52 -2.24 2.34
N TYR A 5 13.71 -2.94 1.23
CA TYR A 5 12.62 -3.37 0.36
C TYR A 5 11.79 -4.47 1.02
N LEU A 6 10.47 -4.41 0.90
CA LEU A 6 9.59 -5.51 1.28
C LEU A 6 9.95 -6.81 0.55
N ALA A 7 10.51 -6.70 -0.65
CA ALA A 7 11.03 -7.83 -1.44
C ALA A 7 12.06 -8.70 -0.69
N ASN A 8 12.83 -8.09 0.22
CA ASN A 8 13.83 -8.78 1.05
C ASN A 8 13.22 -9.38 2.32
N HIS A 9 12.00 -8.98 2.68
CA HIS A 9 11.30 -9.34 3.91
C HIS A 9 9.88 -9.86 3.63
N LYS A 10 9.71 -10.71 2.61
CA LYS A 10 8.38 -11.18 2.13
C LYS A 10 7.50 -11.80 3.21
N ALA A 11 8.10 -12.35 4.25
CA ALA A 11 7.37 -12.88 5.42
C ALA A 11 6.55 -11.80 6.15
N LEU A 12 6.91 -10.52 6.02
CA LEU A 12 6.21 -9.39 6.63
C LEU A 12 4.99 -8.92 5.83
N VAL A 13 4.74 -9.44 4.63
CA VAL A 13 3.61 -9.02 3.78
C VAL A 13 2.25 -9.04 4.53
N PRO A 14 1.90 -10.10 5.31
CA PRO A 14 0.64 -10.11 6.06
C PRO A 14 0.57 -9.04 7.15
N GLU A 15 1.71 -8.72 7.78
CA GLU A 15 1.81 -7.71 8.84
C GLU A 15 1.67 -6.30 8.26
N VAL A 16 2.36 -6.04 7.14
CA VAL A 16 2.23 -4.79 6.37
C VAL A 16 0.78 -4.61 5.88
N ALA A 17 0.16 -5.65 5.32
CA ALA A 17 -1.25 -5.61 4.92
C ALA A 17 -2.17 -5.32 6.11
N GLY A 18 -1.87 -5.89 7.29
CA GLY A 18 -2.58 -5.60 8.53
C GLY A 18 -2.48 -4.14 8.96
N LEU A 19 -1.28 -3.58 8.94
CA LEU A 19 -1.02 -2.19 9.30
C LEU A 19 -1.74 -1.23 8.36
N LEU A 20 -1.55 -1.39 7.05
CA LEU A 20 -2.18 -0.53 6.03
C LEU A 20 -3.70 -0.61 6.11
N TYR A 21 -4.26 -1.82 6.15
CA TYR A 21 -5.71 -2.00 6.22
C TYR A 21 -6.29 -1.47 7.54
N GLY A 22 -5.56 -1.56 8.65
CA GLY A 22 -5.98 -0.99 9.93
C GLY A 22 -6.05 0.54 9.91
N HIS A 23 -5.13 1.21 9.22
CA HIS A 23 -5.08 2.68 9.15
C HIS A 23 -6.05 3.28 8.14
N TRP A 24 -6.34 2.57 7.04
CA TRP A 24 -7.13 3.10 5.91
C TRP A 24 -8.28 2.17 5.52
N SER A 25 -8.82 1.45 6.50
CA SER A 25 -9.89 0.46 6.29
C SER A 25 -11.09 1.01 5.54
N ASP A 26 -11.46 2.26 5.84
CA ASP A 26 -12.51 3.05 5.22
C ASP A 26 -12.26 3.29 3.73
N LEU A 27 -11.05 3.73 3.35
CA LEU A 27 -10.68 3.91 1.95
C LEU A 27 -10.66 2.59 1.18
N PHE A 28 -10.12 1.53 1.77
CA PHE A 28 -10.10 0.22 1.14
C PHE A 28 -11.52 -0.36 0.97
N GLN A 29 -12.39 -0.19 1.97
CA GLN A 29 -13.78 -0.62 1.89
C GLN A 29 -14.56 0.15 0.83
N ALA A 30 -14.38 1.48 0.75
CA ALA A 30 -14.98 2.31 -0.29
C ALA A 30 -14.52 1.87 -1.70
N GLY A 31 -13.28 1.41 -1.84
CA GLY A 31 -12.75 0.82 -3.07
C GLY A 31 -13.04 -0.67 -3.28
N HIS A 32 -13.84 -1.31 -2.44
CA HIS A 32 -14.10 -2.76 -2.43
C HIS A 32 -12.84 -3.64 -2.37
N ILE A 33 -11.76 -3.14 -1.77
CA ILE A 33 -10.51 -3.87 -1.57
C ILE A 33 -10.58 -4.54 -0.21
N SER A 34 -10.52 -5.88 -0.19
CA SER A 34 -10.41 -6.64 1.06
C SER A 34 -8.96 -6.68 1.57
N LYS A 35 -8.76 -6.96 2.86
CA LYS A 35 -7.42 -7.19 3.42
C LYS A 35 -6.67 -8.32 2.69
N GLN A 36 -7.39 -9.37 2.26
CA GLN A 36 -6.82 -10.46 1.48
C GLN A 36 -6.37 -10.01 0.09
N ALA A 37 -7.19 -9.20 -0.60
CA ALA A 37 -6.81 -8.61 -1.88
C ALA A 37 -5.60 -7.68 -1.75
N LEU A 38 -5.54 -6.87 -0.69
CA LEU A 38 -4.38 -6.03 -0.38
C LEU A 38 -3.12 -6.88 -0.12
N THR A 39 -3.26 -7.99 0.60
CA THR A 39 -2.15 -8.93 0.88
C THR A 39 -1.61 -9.55 -0.41
N ALA A 40 -2.51 -9.96 -1.32
CA ALA A 40 -2.14 -10.48 -2.63
C ALA A 40 -1.40 -9.42 -3.45
N LEU A 41 -1.93 -8.19 -3.51
CA LEU A 41 -1.30 -7.07 -4.21
C LEU A 41 0.11 -6.76 -3.68
N LEU A 42 0.29 -6.75 -2.37
CA LEU A 42 1.60 -6.53 -1.74
C LEU A 42 2.58 -7.68 -2.01
N THR A 43 2.07 -8.91 -2.11
CA THR A 43 2.89 -10.08 -2.47
C THR A 43 3.43 -9.93 -3.89
N GLU A 44 2.57 -9.52 -4.83
CA GLU A 44 2.95 -9.25 -6.22
C GLU A 44 3.95 -8.10 -6.34
N ARG A 45 3.78 -7.06 -5.51
CA ARG A 45 4.62 -5.85 -5.49
C ARG A 45 5.86 -5.95 -4.61
N ALA A 46 6.14 -7.11 -4.01
CA ALA A 46 7.36 -7.37 -3.25
C ALA A 46 8.56 -7.57 -4.19
N VAL A 47 8.88 -6.54 -4.97
CA VAL A 47 9.92 -6.49 -6.01
C VAL A 47 10.86 -5.31 -5.79
N THR A 48 12.05 -5.35 -6.41
CA THR A 48 13.09 -4.31 -6.31
C THR A 48 13.36 -3.57 -7.61
N HIS A 49 12.84 -4.05 -8.74
CA HIS A 49 13.22 -3.61 -10.09
C HIS A 49 12.10 -2.89 -10.84
N GLN A 50 10.91 -2.77 -10.24
CA GLN A 50 9.74 -2.16 -10.85
C GLN A 50 9.00 -1.31 -9.82
N LEU A 51 8.59 -0.12 -10.22
CA LEU A 51 7.74 0.76 -9.42
C LEU A 51 6.27 0.34 -9.55
N PRO A 52 5.46 0.50 -8.49
CA PRO A 52 5.82 1.06 -7.19
C PRO A 52 6.64 0.08 -6.32
N LEU A 53 7.62 0.61 -5.58
CA LEU A 53 8.46 -0.14 -4.64
C LEU A 53 7.88 0.00 -3.24
N THR A 54 7.66 -1.12 -2.56
CA THR A 54 7.24 -1.11 -1.15
C THR A 54 8.45 -1.25 -0.24
N LEU A 55 8.57 -0.33 0.72
CA LEU A 55 9.62 -0.30 1.73
C LEU A 55 9.06 -0.66 3.10
N VAL A 56 9.90 -1.28 3.92
CA VAL A 56 9.64 -1.55 5.33
C VAL A 56 10.67 -0.83 6.19
N ALA A 57 10.22 -0.24 7.29
CA ALA A 57 11.07 0.25 8.36
C ALA A 57 11.17 -0.83 9.43
N LEU A 58 12.39 -1.23 9.77
CA LEU A 58 12.66 -2.25 10.76
C LEU A 58 13.41 -1.65 11.95
N ASP A 59 12.94 -1.91 13.17
CA ASP A 59 13.65 -1.61 14.40
C ASP A 59 13.81 -2.87 15.25
N LYS A 60 15.06 -3.22 15.55
CA LYS A 60 15.43 -4.46 16.27
C LYS A 60 14.79 -5.74 15.68
N GLY A 61 14.60 -5.76 14.36
CA GLY A 61 14.00 -6.89 13.63
C GLY A 61 12.47 -6.91 13.59
N ALA A 62 11.79 -5.98 14.25
CA ALA A 62 10.34 -5.82 14.18
C ALA A 62 9.92 -4.76 13.15
N LEU A 63 8.73 -4.93 12.56
CA LEU A 63 8.14 -3.93 11.67
C LEU A 63 7.78 -2.67 12.47
N ALA A 64 8.49 -1.58 12.18
CA ALA A 64 8.20 -0.26 12.74
C ALA A 64 7.30 0.59 11.83
N GLY A 65 7.24 0.25 10.53
CA GLY A 65 6.41 0.96 9.56
C GLY A 65 6.64 0.52 8.13
N THR A 66 5.94 1.17 7.21
CA THR A 66 6.02 0.89 5.77
C THR A 66 5.80 2.18 4.98
N GLY A 67 6.31 2.21 3.75
CA GLY A 67 6.09 3.29 2.81
C GLY A 67 6.23 2.80 1.37
N SER A 68 5.85 3.64 0.41
CA SER A 68 5.89 3.33 -1.02
C SER A 68 6.70 4.38 -1.76
N ILE A 69 7.46 3.97 -2.76
CA ILE A 69 8.00 4.86 -3.78
C ILE A 69 7.22 4.59 -5.06
N GLU A 70 6.65 5.62 -5.65
CA GLU A 70 5.88 5.56 -6.91
C GLU A 70 6.42 6.59 -7.90
N LEU A 71 6.22 6.38 -9.21
CA LEU A 71 6.49 7.45 -10.19
C LEU A 71 5.43 8.55 -10.03
N GLY A 72 5.86 9.80 -9.98
CA GLY A 72 4.99 10.98 -9.78
C GLY A 72 3.88 11.13 -10.84
N GLU A 73 4.03 10.48 -12.00
CA GLU A 73 2.99 10.35 -13.03
C GLU A 73 2.66 8.86 -13.25
N SER A 74 2.15 8.19 -12.23
CA SER A 74 1.53 6.88 -12.40
C SER A 74 0.02 7.07 -12.44
N GLY A 75 -0.63 6.68 -13.54
CA GLY A 75 -2.09 6.62 -13.67
C GLY A 75 -2.80 5.62 -12.72
N THR A 76 -2.19 5.35 -11.57
CA THR A 76 -2.62 4.48 -10.47
C THR A 76 -3.16 5.26 -9.27
N LYS A 77 -3.55 6.54 -9.43
CA LYS A 77 -4.67 7.02 -8.62
C LYS A 77 -5.78 6.00 -8.81
N LEU A 78 -6.26 5.37 -7.74
CA LEU A 78 -7.56 4.69 -7.78
C LEU A 78 -8.50 5.72 -8.41
N ARG A 79 -8.93 5.47 -9.65
CA ARG A 79 -10.03 6.22 -10.22
C ARG A 79 -11.22 5.81 -9.38
N VAL A 80 -11.53 6.60 -8.36
CA VAL A 80 -12.88 6.64 -7.82
C VAL A 80 -13.76 6.91 -9.05
N PRO A 81 -14.70 6.02 -9.40
CA PRO A 81 -15.63 6.29 -10.47
C PRO A 81 -16.21 7.69 -10.27
N ALA A 82 -16.31 8.50 -11.33
CA ALA A 82 -16.87 9.86 -11.23
C ALA A 82 -18.30 9.88 -10.63
N GLU A 83 -18.95 8.72 -10.59
CA GLU A 83 -20.24 8.44 -9.97
C GLU A 83 -20.23 8.55 -8.43
N LEU A 84 -19.04 8.58 -7.81
CA LEU A 84 -18.82 8.66 -6.37
C LEU A 84 -18.12 9.97 -5.94
N THR A 85 -17.77 10.85 -6.88
CA THR A 85 -17.33 12.21 -6.58
C THR A 85 -18.56 13.09 -6.47
N THR A 86 -18.90 13.55 -5.27
CA THR A 86 -19.88 14.63 -5.10
C THR A 86 -19.26 15.93 -5.58
N ASP A 87 -20.03 16.78 -6.28
CA ASP A 87 -19.65 18.07 -6.88
C ASP A 87 -19.01 19.09 -5.92
N SER A 88 -18.81 18.76 -4.64
CA SER A 88 -18.18 19.61 -3.62
C SER A 88 -16.67 19.80 -3.80
N ASP A 89 -16.01 19.01 -4.65
CA ASP A 89 -14.54 19.04 -4.80
C ASP A 89 -14.05 19.89 -6.00
N LEU A 90 -14.96 20.62 -6.68
CA LEU A 90 -14.63 21.55 -7.77
C LEU A 90 -14.93 23.02 -7.44
N GLY A 91 -15.07 23.37 -6.16
CA GLY A 91 -15.30 24.75 -5.68
C GLY A 91 -14.37 25.17 -4.57
#